data_AF-A0A7J5W053-F1
#
_entry.id   AF-A0A7J5W053-F1
#
_cell.length_a   1.000
_cell.length_b   1.000
_cell.length_c   1.000
_cell.angle_alpha   90.00
_cell.angle_beta   90.00
_cell.angle_gamma   90.00
#
_symmetry.space_group_name_H-M   'P 1'
#
loop_
_entity.id
_entity.type
_entity.pdbx_description
1 polymer ?
#
loop_
_entity_poly.entity_id
_entity_poly.type
_entity_poly.pdbx_seq_one_letter_code
_entity_poly.pdbx_strand_id
1 'polypeptide(L)'
;MQFARLQEAKNHIIKAHFHAMKILSFLFLITVVFLSFCSQSCRQKVKSPVTENNTQFDSSAIAPFFEAHPVLKKYEEDLVIMYRNCNYTYIWFDQKGIVEYGSSLYSKVNDVDEEGISGAFPYKQKVDEIFSNGNKNKLNDTDTELMLTSLYLYYVDKVYKGFEPKTTTAMEWLLPRKNISYSQLLDSLISDEEAGIEEAGNQILFSQYFRLRDALKRYREIEKQGGWKTIEIHPEKKYKPNDTGRAIRQIRDRLFITGDIKQNNKSNRYDSELLMAVNKYQLRNGYKSDSLISQEHIQSMNRPIEERIKAIVVNMERCRWLSPDIFTSREFIFVNIPSYELSFIRDEKVEFHSSVVVGKSMSRTVIFGGKMSYIVFSPYWNLPESIIDDEVKPGIANNKNYLKSHNMEWNNGQVRQLPGKRNSLGLVKFMFPNSNDIYFHDTPSKGLFKEENRAFSHGCVRVDKARELAISILKEDKKWTVEKIDDAMNSGKEKIASLKNKIPVHIGYFTAWADDEGVISFYKDIYERDDRLAALLFHKG
;
A
#
# COMPACT_ATOMS: atom_id res chain seq x y z
N MET A 1 -40.59 -37.30 -53.96
CA MET A 1 -39.87 -36.24 -53.20
C MET A 1 -40.32 -36.07 -51.74
N GLN A 2 -41.43 -36.66 -51.27
CA GLN A 2 -41.88 -36.54 -49.86
C GLN A 2 -41.30 -37.60 -48.91
N PHE A 3 -40.94 -38.79 -49.41
CA PHE A 3 -40.33 -39.86 -48.60
C PHE A 3 -38.86 -39.61 -48.22
N ALA A 4 -38.08 -38.92 -49.06
CA ALA A 4 -36.68 -38.61 -48.76
C ALA A 4 -36.52 -37.61 -47.60
N ARG A 5 -37.41 -36.61 -47.50
CA ARG A 5 -37.38 -35.59 -46.44
C ARG A 5 -37.76 -36.14 -45.06
N LEU A 6 -38.61 -37.17 -45.00
CA LEU A 6 -38.97 -37.85 -43.74
C LEU A 6 -37.83 -38.75 -43.22
N GLN A 7 -37.02 -39.33 -44.12
CA GLN A 7 -35.86 -40.13 -43.76
C GLN A 7 -34.72 -39.25 -43.18
N GLU A 8 -34.47 -38.08 -43.77
CA GLU A 8 -33.48 -37.11 -43.26
C GLU A 8 -33.86 -36.52 -41.91
N ALA A 9 -35.14 -36.20 -41.69
CA ALA A 9 -35.63 -35.69 -40.41
C ALA A 9 -35.47 -36.74 -39.28
N LYS A 10 -35.76 -38.02 -39.55
CA LYS A 10 -35.53 -39.11 -38.58
C LYS A 10 -34.04 -39.28 -38.25
N ASN A 11 -33.16 -39.21 -39.25
CA ASN A 11 -31.72 -39.33 -39.03
C ASN A 11 -31.15 -38.14 -38.23
N HIS A 12 -31.69 -36.93 -38.40
CA HIS A 12 -31.31 -35.77 -37.59
C HIS A 12 -31.74 -35.90 -36.13
N ILE A 13 -32.94 -36.40 -35.86
CA ILE A 13 -33.44 -36.61 -34.48
C ILE A 13 -32.63 -37.70 -33.77
N ILE A 14 -32.30 -38.80 -34.47
CA ILE A 14 -31.48 -39.89 -33.92
C ILE A 14 -30.05 -39.39 -33.62
N LYS A 15 -29.44 -38.59 -34.50
CA LYS A 15 -28.13 -37.97 -34.24
C LYS A 15 -28.15 -37.00 -33.06
N ALA A 16 -29.21 -36.21 -32.92
CA ALA A 16 -29.36 -35.28 -31.79
C ALA A 16 -29.51 -36.02 -30.45
N HIS A 17 -30.26 -37.13 -30.41
CA HIS A 17 -30.36 -37.98 -29.22
C HIS A 17 -29.02 -38.67 -28.87
N PHE A 18 -28.27 -39.15 -29.85
CA PHE A 18 -26.93 -39.71 -29.60
C PHE A 18 -25.92 -38.66 -29.10
N HIS A 19 -26.02 -37.42 -29.56
CA HIS A 19 -25.18 -36.32 -29.05
C HIS A 19 -25.57 -35.93 -27.62
N ALA A 20 -26.87 -35.84 -27.32
CA ALA A 20 -27.36 -35.56 -25.97
C ALA A 20 -26.96 -36.65 -24.97
N MET A 21 -27.05 -37.93 -25.34
CA MET A 21 -26.57 -39.04 -24.50
C MET A 21 -25.05 -39.00 -24.29
N LYS A 22 -24.25 -38.68 -25.32
CA LYS A 22 -22.79 -38.52 -25.16
C LYS A 22 -22.43 -37.35 -24.24
N ILE A 23 -23.16 -36.24 -24.30
CA ILE A 23 -22.97 -35.09 -23.42
C ILE A 23 -23.38 -35.45 -21.97
N LEU A 24 -24.48 -36.18 -21.77
CA LEU A 24 -24.86 -36.67 -20.44
C LEU A 24 -23.84 -37.67 -19.86
N SER A 25 -23.33 -38.59 -20.67
CA SER A 25 -22.29 -39.54 -20.24
C SER A 25 -20.95 -38.86 -19.96
N PHE A 26 -20.60 -37.81 -20.70
CA PHE A 26 -19.38 -37.02 -20.45
C PHE A 26 -19.52 -36.13 -19.20
N LEU A 27 -20.71 -35.55 -18.97
CA LEU A 27 -21.03 -34.83 -17.73
C LEU A 27 -21.01 -35.77 -16.52
N PHE A 28 -21.54 -36.99 -16.63
CA PHE A 28 -21.51 -37.99 -15.56
C PHE A 28 -20.09 -38.49 -15.26
N LEU A 29 -19.24 -38.63 -16.29
CA LEU A 29 -17.83 -38.99 -16.10
C LEU A 29 -17.04 -37.84 -15.43
N ILE A 30 -17.35 -36.58 -15.75
CA ILE A 30 -16.76 -35.40 -15.09
C ILE A 30 -17.22 -35.30 -13.64
N THR A 31 -18.48 -35.57 -13.30
CA THR A 31 -18.93 -35.58 -11.89
C THR A 31 -18.32 -36.73 -11.09
N VAL A 32 -18.12 -37.92 -11.68
CA VAL A 32 -17.45 -39.04 -11.00
C VAL A 32 -15.95 -38.80 -10.83
N VAL A 33 -15.28 -38.14 -11.78
CA VAL A 33 -13.87 -37.72 -11.64
C VAL A 33 -13.73 -36.55 -10.65
N PHE A 34 -14.68 -35.61 -10.60
CA PHE A 34 -14.71 -34.56 -9.57
C PHE A 34 -14.99 -35.12 -8.17
N LEU A 35 -15.86 -36.12 -8.03
CA LEU A 35 -16.11 -36.78 -6.73
C LEU A 35 -14.90 -37.64 -6.26
N SER A 36 -14.15 -38.24 -7.19
CA SER A 36 -12.89 -38.94 -6.87
C SER A 36 -11.69 -38.00 -6.64
N PHE A 37 -11.62 -36.84 -7.29
CA PHE A 37 -10.59 -35.83 -6.99
C PHE A 37 -10.91 -35.00 -5.73
N CYS A 38 -12.19 -34.85 -5.37
CA CYS A 38 -12.61 -34.20 -4.13
C CYS A 38 -12.35 -35.10 -2.90
N SER A 39 -12.33 -36.43 -3.08
CA SER A 39 -11.98 -37.38 -2.01
C SER A 39 -10.48 -37.66 -1.85
N GLN A 40 -9.64 -37.30 -2.83
CA GLN A 40 -8.17 -37.38 -2.71
C GLN A 40 -7.50 -36.05 -2.31
N SER A 41 -8.11 -34.90 -2.59
CA SER A 41 -7.62 -33.60 -2.09
C SER A 41 -7.91 -33.40 -0.58
N CYS A 42 -8.91 -34.09 -0.01
CA CYS A 42 -9.22 -34.08 1.42
C CYS A 42 -8.37 -35.06 2.27
N ARG A 43 -7.22 -35.53 1.79
CA ARG A 43 -6.35 -36.49 2.52
C ARG A 43 -4.92 -36.00 2.78
N GLN A 44 -4.62 -34.73 2.59
CA GLN A 44 -3.56 -34.15 3.41
C GLN A 44 -4.13 -33.98 4.81
N LYS A 45 -3.76 -34.91 5.70
CA LYS A 45 -3.79 -34.69 7.13
C LYS A 45 -3.07 -33.36 7.38
N VAL A 46 -3.84 -32.29 7.53
CA VAL A 46 -3.42 -31.15 8.34
C VAL A 46 -2.97 -31.79 9.64
N LYS A 47 -1.68 -31.70 9.97
CA LYS A 47 -1.28 -31.90 11.35
C LYS A 47 -1.98 -30.78 12.10
N SER A 48 -3.18 -31.04 12.60
CA SER A 48 -3.77 -30.16 13.60
C SER A 48 -2.75 -30.13 14.73
N PRO A 49 -2.16 -28.96 15.05
CA PRO A 49 -1.49 -28.81 16.32
C PRO A 49 -2.64 -28.64 17.32
N VAL A 50 -3.37 -29.74 17.55
CA VAL A 50 -4.13 -29.86 18.78
C VAL A 50 -3.00 -29.94 19.80
N THR A 51 -2.92 -28.93 20.66
CA THR A 51 -2.32 -29.08 22.00
C THR A 51 -2.70 -30.48 22.52
N GLU A 52 -1.93 -31.13 23.39
CA GLU A 52 -2.31 -32.44 23.96
C GLU A 52 -3.61 -32.41 24.83
N ASN A 53 -4.51 -31.47 24.56
CA ASN A 53 -5.79 -31.20 25.17
C ASN A 53 -6.93 -31.65 24.24
N ASN A 54 -7.65 -32.68 24.66
CA ASN A 54 -8.88 -33.13 23.98
C ASN A 54 -10.15 -32.45 24.54
N THR A 55 -9.98 -31.33 25.26
CA THR A 55 -11.08 -30.64 25.93
C THR A 55 -11.94 -29.93 24.89
N GLN A 56 -13.24 -30.23 24.89
CA GLN A 56 -14.23 -29.65 24.00
C GLN A 56 -15.35 -29.00 24.81
N PHE A 57 -15.99 -27.98 24.24
CA PHE A 57 -17.21 -27.39 24.81
C PHE A 57 -18.40 -27.58 23.88
N ASP A 58 -19.62 -27.46 24.44
CA ASP A 58 -20.84 -27.45 23.65
C ASP A 58 -21.01 -26.09 22.94
N SER A 59 -21.18 -26.13 21.62
CA SER A 59 -21.54 -24.98 20.78
C SER A 59 -22.69 -24.11 21.31
N SER A 60 -23.59 -24.69 22.11
CA SER A 60 -24.69 -23.97 22.77
C SER A 60 -24.22 -22.88 23.75
N ALA A 61 -22.96 -22.93 24.22
CA ALA A 61 -22.36 -21.94 25.09
C ALA A 61 -22.06 -20.59 24.40
N ILE A 62 -21.95 -20.58 23.07
CA ILE A 62 -21.52 -19.38 22.31
C ILE A 62 -22.55 -18.24 22.38
N ALA A 63 -23.83 -18.55 22.14
CA ALA A 63 -24.87 -17.52 22.10
C ALA A 63 -25.05 -16.81 23.47
N PRO A 64 -25.16 -17.54 24.61
CA PRO A 64 -25.20 -16.93 25.94
C PRO A 64 -23.97 -16.07 26.26
N PHE A 65 -22.78 -16.49 25.82
CA PHE A 65 -21.55 -15.71 26.00
C PHE A 65 -21.67 -14.33 25.34
N PHE A 66 -22.14 -14.26 24.09
CA PHE A 66 -22.30 -12.97 23.40
C PHE A 66 -23.48 -12.14 23.89
N GLU A 67 -24.53 -12.77 24.46
CA GLU A 67 -25.59 -12.06 25.18
C GLU A 67 -25.04 -11.36 26.44
N ALA A 68 -24.13 -12.03 27.17
CA ALA A 68 -23.44 -11.44 28.32
C ALA A 68 -22.36 -10.40 27.94
N HIS A 69 -21.90 -10.41 26.69
CA HIS A 69 -20.83 -9.54 26.18
C HIS A 69 -21.23 -8.83 24.86
N PRO A 70 -22.29 -8.00 24.86
CA PRO A 70 -22.92 -7.49 23.62
C PRO A 70 -21.99 -6.68 22.73
N VAL A 71 -20.97 -6.01 23.28
CA VAL A 71 -19.96 -5.26 22.51
C VAL A 71 -19.12 -6.19 21.59
N LEU A 72 -18.98 -7.47 21.93
CA LEU A 72 -18.25 -8.45 21.13
C LEU A 72 -19.12 -9.13 20.06
N LYS A 73 -20.44 -8.89 20.04
CA LYS A 73 -21.40 -9.60 19.16
C LYS A 73 -20.99 -9.61 17.69
N LYS A 74 -20.31 -8.55 17.22
CA LYS A 74 -19.79 -8.46 15.85
C LYS A 74 -18.78 -9.56 15.47
N TYR A 75 -18.19 -10.26 16.45
CA TYR A 75 -17.22 -11.33 16.26
C TYR A 75 -17.84 -12.74 16.37
N GLU A 76 -19.14 -12.84 16.63
CA GLU A 76 -19.79 -14.14 16.85
C GLU A 76 -19.71 -15.08 15.64
N GLU A 77 -19.98 -14.56 14.44
CA GLU A 77 -19.92 -15.37 13.21
C GLU A 77 -18.52 -15.93 12.97
N ASP A 78 -17.49 -15.08 13.13
CA ASP A 78 -16.09 -15.47 12.97
C ASP A 78 -15.66 -16.51 14.02
N LEU A 79 -16.10 -16.33 15.28
CA LEU A 79 -15.84 -17.29 16.36
C LEU A 79 -16.48 -18.64 16.07
N VAL A 80 -17.75 -18.66 15.64
CA VAL A 80 -18.46 -19.90 15.29
C VAL A 80 -17.77 -20.63 14.14
N ILE A 81 -17.34 -19.91 13.09
CA ILE A 81 -16.61 -20.49 11.96
C ILE A 81 -15.29 -21.10 12.44
N MET A 82 -14.57 -20.40 13.32
CA MET A 82 -13.29 -20.84 13.87
C MET A 82 -13.43 -22.13 14.66
N TYR A 83 -14.36 -22.19 15.62
CA TYR A 83 -14.54 -23.40 16.43
C TYR A 83 -15.17 -24.56 15.67
N ARG A 84 -15.98 -24.30 14.64
CA ARG A 84 -16.45 -25.36 13.75
C ARG A 84 -15.27 -26.06 13.04
N ASN A 85 -14.23 -25.32 12.67
CA ASN A 85 -13.06 -25.87 11.99
C ASN A 85 -12.16 -26.72 12.91
N CYS A 86 -12.16 -26.46 14.22
CA CYS A 86 -11.43 -27.25 15.21
C CYS A 86 -12.33 -28.18 16.05
N ASN A 87 -13.55 -28.48 15.58
CA ASN A 87 -14.53 -29.33 16.28
C ASN A 87 -14.80 -28.91 17.73
N TYR A 88 -14.87 -27.61 17.99
CA TYR A 88 -15.08 -27.00 19.32
C TYR A 88 -14.06 -27.42 20.38
N THR A 89 -12.84 -27.77 19.93
CA THR A 89 -11.70 -28.04 20.81
C THR A 89 -11.13 -26.73 21.33
N TYR A 90 -10.69 -26.73 22.59
CA TYR A 90 -10.07 -25.57 23.21
C TYR A 90 -8.77 -25.21 22.48
N ILE A 91 -8.63 -23.92 22.18
CA ILE A 91 -7.48 -23.31 21.50
C ILE A 91 -6.53 -22.76 22.56
N TRP A 92 -7.02 -22.07 23.59
CA TRP A 92 -6.14 -21.28 24.47
C TRP A 92 -5.62 -22.03 25.70
N PHE A 93 -5.99 -23.31 25.84
CA PHE A 93 -5.64 -24.13 27.00
C PHE A 93 -4.96 -25.44 26.60
N ASP A 94 -4.01 -25.86 27.42
CA ASP A 94 -3.46 -27.21 27.47
C ASP A 94 -3.59 -27.83 28.87
N GLN A 95 -2.93 -28.96 29.13
CA GLN A 95 -2.94 -29.62 30.44
C GLN A 95 -2.23 -28.82 31.54
N LYS A 96 -1.41 -27.83 31.17
CA LYS A 96 -0.63 -26.96 32.08
C LYS A 96 -1.31 -25.61 32.32
N GLY A 97 -2.30 -25.25 31.53
CA GLY A 97 -3.06 -24.01 31.66
C GLY A 97 -3.12 -23.25 30.34
N ILE A 98 -2.99 -21.93 30.39
CA ILE A 98 -2.99 -21.10 29.18
C ILE A 98 -1.69 -21.32 28.41
N VAL A 99 -1.84 -21.57 27.11
CA VAL A 99 -0.73 -21.75 26.16
C VAL A 99 0.12 -20.50 25.98
N GLU A 100 1.37 -20.66 25.52
CA GLU A 100 2.34 -19.56 25.40
C GLU A 100 1.86 -18.45 24.45
N TYR A 101 1.29 -18.80 23.29
CA TYR A 101 0.75 -17.82 22.36
C TYR A 101 -0.47 -17.07 22.93
N GLY A 102 -1.20 -17.64 23.90
CA GLY A 102 -2.25 -16.93 24.65
C GLY A 102 -1.67 -15.84 25.55
N SER A 103 -0.56 -16.13 26.24
CA SER A 103 0.19 -15.14 27.02
C SER A 103 0.82 -14.06 26.14
N SER A 104 1.33 -14.45 24.96
CA SER A 104 1.85 -13.53 23.94
C SER A 104 0.77 -12.56 23.42
N LEU A 105 -0.42 -13.06 23.10
CA LEU A 105 -1.57 -12.24 22.71
C LEU A 105 -1.95 -11.23 23.81
N TYR A 106 -2.02 -11.67 25.07
CA TYR A 106 -2.31 -10.79 26.19
C TYR A 106 -1.31 -9.65 26.32
N SER A 107 -0.01 -9.97 26.22
CA SER A 107 1.07 -8.97 26.20
C SER A 107 0.85 -7.95 25.08
N LYS A 108 0.63 -8.42 23.84
CA LYS A 108 0.44 -7.55 22.67
C LYS A 108 -0.81 -6.66 22.75
N VAL A 109 -1.89 -7.13 23.36
CA VAL A 109 -3.09 -6.29 23.57
C VAL A 109 -2.85 -5.21 24.62
N ASN A 110 -2.01 -5.47 25.63
CA ASN A 110 -1.64 -4.45 26.61
C ASN A 110 -0.78 -3.35 26.00
N ASP A 111 0.03 -3.68 25.00
CA ASP A 111 0.88 -2.76 24.24
C ASP A 111 0.26 -2.36 22.89
N VAL A 112 -1.07 -2.45 22.74
CA VAL A 112 -1.76 -2.19 21.46
C VAL A 112 -1.61 -0.74 20.98
N ASP A 113 -1.27 0.17 21.88
CA ASP A 113 -0.96 1.54 21.52
C ASP A 113 0.33 1.62 20.69
N GLU A 114 1.30 0.73 20.89
CA GLU A 114 2.51 0.61 20.06
C GLU A 114 2.17 0.30 18.59
N GLU A 115 1.03 -0.33 18.35
CA GLU A 115 0.48 -0.57 17.03
C GLU A 115 -0.25 0.68 16.47
N GLY A 116 -0.18 1.83 17.14
CA GLY A 116 -0.87 3.05 16.71
C GLY A 116 -2.39 2.98 16.83
N ILE A 117 -2.92 2.05 17.63
CA ILE A 117 -4.36 1.92 17.89
C ILE A 117 -4.72 2.60 19.20
N SER A 118 -5.77 3.43 19.17
CA SER A 118 -6.27 4.11 20.36
C SER A 118 -7.44 3.35 20.99
N GLY A 119 -7.25 2.82 22.20
CA GLY A 119 -8.32 2.22 23.00
C GLY A 119 -7.99 0.84 23.54
N ALA A 120 -8.61 0.50 24.67
CA ALA A 120 -8.48 -0.80 25.31
C ALA A 120 -9.54 -1.77 24.78
N PHE A 121 -9.24 -3.07 24.87
CA PHE A 121 -10.24 -4.12 24.70
C PHE A 121 -11.45 -3.85 25.64
N PRO A 122 -12.71 -3.91 25.16
CA PRO A 122 -13.88 -3.52 25.95
C PRO A 122 -14.05 -4.26 27.29
N TYR A 123 -13.51 -5.47 27.42
CA TYR A 123 -13.55 -6.28 28.64
C TYR A 123 -12.16 -6.50 29.23
N LYS A 124 -11.28 -5.49 29.13
CA LYS A 124 -9.88 -5.58 29.58
C LYS A 124 -9.75 -6.13 31.00
N GLN A 125 -10.55 -5.66 31.96
CA GLN A 125 -10.48 -6.13 33.34
C GLN A 125 -10.71 -7.64 33.46
N LYS A 126 -11.67 -8.21 32.72
CA LYS A 126 -11.92 -9.66 32.72
C LYS A 126 -10.73 -10.44 32.15
N VAL A 127 -10.10 -9.89 31.11
CA VAL A 127 -8.87 -10.45 30.54
C VAL A 127 -7.72 -10.36 31.55
N ASP A 128 -7.53 -9.21 32.19
CA ASP A 128 -6.47 -9.05 33.20
C ASP A 128 -6.66 -10.05 34.34
N GLU A 129 -7.89 -10.30 34.81
CA GLU A 129 -8.19 -11.30 35.83
C GLU A 129 -7.83 -12.74 35.43
N ILE A 130 -7.93 -13.09 34.14
CA ILE A 130 -7.49 -14.39 33.59
C ILE A 130 -5.98 -14.59 33.79
N PHE A 131 -5.18 -13.53 33.64
CA PHE A 131 -3.72 -13.59 33.72
C PHE A 131 -3.13 -13.14 35.07
N SER A 132 -3.91 -12.48 35.94
CA SER A 132 -3.41 -11.86 37.18
C SER A 132 -3.44 -12.78 38.42
N ASN A 133 -4.09 -13.94 38.36
CA ASN A 133 -4.26 -14.82 39.52
C ASN A 133 -3.75 -16.22 39.23
N GLY A 134 -2.75 -16.67 40.00
CA GLY A 134 -2.36 -18.08 40.03
C GLY A 134 -3.55 -18.99 40.41
N ASN A 135 -4.17 -19.60 39.40
CA ASN A 135 -5.09 -20.74 39.44
C ASN A 135 -6.30 -20.69 40.42
N LYS A 136 -6.74 -19.51 40.90
CA LYS A 136 -7.82 -19.45 41.92
C LYS A 136 -9.12 -18.71 41.55
N ASN A 137 -9.18 -17.97 40.44
CA ASN A 137 -10.44 -17.38 39.99
C ASN A 137 -11.07 -18.22 38.87
N LYS A 138 -12.10 -18.99 39.25
CA LYS A 138 -12.96 -19.79 38.36
C LYS A 138 -13.83 -18.88 37.50
N LEU A 139 -13.31 -18.39 36.38
CA LEU A 139 -14.17 -18.33 35.20
C LEU A 139 -14.48 -19.78 34.79
N ASN A 140 -15.66 -20.04 34.24
CA ASN A 140 -15.89 -21.33 33.57
C ASN A 140 -14.84 -21.45 32.45
N ASP A 141 -14.16 -22.60 32.33
CA ASP A 141 -13.10 -22.78 31.34
C ASP A 141 -13.59 -22.41 29.92
N THR A 142 -14.88 -22.63 29.63
CA THR A 142 -15.52 -22.22 28.37
C THR A 142 -15.66 -20.70 28.21
N ASP A 143 -16.03 -19.95 29.24
CA ASP A 143 -16.15 -18.48 29.14
C ASP A 143 -14.77 -17.84 28.94
N THR A 144 -13.73 -18.38 29.59
CA THR A 144 -12.35 -17.92 29.37
C THR A 144 -11.91 -18.21 27.93
N GLU A 145 -12.17 -19.42 27.44
CA GLU A 145 -11.86 -19.84 26.08
C GLU A 145 -12.51 -18.91 25.03
N LEU A 146 -13.80 -18.60 25.20
CA LEU A 146 -14.53 -17.68 24.32
C LEU A 146 -14.06 -16.22 24.45
N MET A 147 -13.67 -15.79 25.67
CA MET A 147 -13.11 -14.45 25.91
C MET A 147 -11.75 -14.27 25.23
N LEU A 148 -10.85 -15.25 25.33
CA LEU A 148 -9.54 -15.21 24.67
C LEU A 148 -9.66 -15.27 23.15
N THR A 149 -10.60 -16.05 22.60
CA THR A 149 -10.88 -16.01 21.15
C THR A 149 -11.43 -14.66 20.71
N SER A 150 -12.29 -14.04 21.51
CA SER A 150 -12.79 -12.69 21.21
C SER A 150 -11.71 -11.62 21.32
N LEU A 151 -10.76 -11.78 22.24
CA LEU A 151 -9.56 -10.94 22.37
C LEU A 151 -8.69 -11.05 21.12
N TYR A 152 -8.47 -12.27 20.62
CA TYR A 152 -7.74 -12.54 19.39
C TYR A 152 -8.42 -11.90 18.16
N LEU A 153 -9.73 -12.14 18.00
CA LEU A 153 -10.52 -11.55 16.90
C LEU A 153 -10.48 -10.03 16.95
N TYR A 154 -10.58 -9.45 18.15
CA TYR A 154 -10.41 -8.01 18.36
C TYR A 154 -9.04 -7.52 17.92
N TYR A 155 -7.97 -8.20 18.34
CA TYR A 155 -6.60 -7.81 18.00
C TYR A 155 -6.39 -7.84 16.49
N VAL A 156 -6.75 -8.93 15.80
CA VAL A 156 -6.60 -9.05 14.34
C VAL A 156 -7.44 -8.00 13.59
N ASP A 157 -8.69 -7.78 14.01
CA ASP A 157 -9.57 -6.77 13.42
C ASP A 157 -8.98 -5.36 13.55
N LYS A 158 -8.47 -5.00 14.73
CA LYS A 158 -7.96 -3.65 15.00
C LYS A 158 -6.56 -3.41 14.46
N VAL A 159 -5.65 -4.36 14.64
CA VAL A 159 -4.22 -4.18 14.37
C VAL A 159 -3.87 -4.54 12.94
N TYR A 160 -4.48 -5.58 12.38
CA TYR A 160 -4.07 -6.09 11.07
C TYR A 160 -5.06 -5.74 9.95
N LYS A 161 -6.37 -5.76 10.20
CA LYS A 161 -7.38 -5.44 9.19
C LYS A 161 -7.55 -3.93 8.96
N GLY A 162 -7.51 -3.15 10.04
CA GLY A 162 -7.78 -1.70 9.99
C GLY A 162 -9.23 -1.40 9.60
N PHE A 163 -9.49 -0.21 9.06
CA PHE A 163 -10.85 0.17 8.63
C PHE A 163 -11.43 -0.76 7.55
N GLU A 164 -12.76 -0.89 7.50
CA GLU A 164 -13.48 -1.71 6.50
C GLU A 164 -13.35 -1.17 5.05
N PRO A 165 -13.48 -2.02 4.02
CA PRO A 165 -13.34 -1.64 2.61
C PRO A 165 -14.18 -0.44 2.20
N LYS A 166 -15.42 -0.36 2.69
CA LYS A 166 -16.34 0.77 2.41
C LYS A 166 -15.74 2.10 2.86
N THR A 167 -15.14 2.15 4.05
CA THR A 167 -14.48 3.35 4.59
C THR A 167 -13.28 3.73 3.75
N THR A 168 -12.43 2.77 3.40
CA THR A 168 -11.23 3.03 2.58
C THR A 168 -11.59 3.51 1.17
N THR A 169 -12.65 2.97 0.55
CA THR A 169 -13.14 3.42 -0.75
C THR A 169 -13.72 4.84 -0.67
N ALA A 170 -14.45 5.19 0.40
CA ALA A 170 -14.91 6.56 0.63
C ALA A 170 -13.75 7.57 0.78
N MET A 171 -12.57 7.08 1.20
CA MET A 171 -11.32 7.84 1.29
C MET A 171 -10.52 7.85 -0.03
N GLU A 172 -11.11 7.35 -1.12
CA GLU A 172 -10.51 7.23 -2.46
C GLU A 172 -9.26 6.33 -2.50
N TRP A 173 -9.17 5.37 -1.57
CA TRP A 173 -8.15 4.32 -1.61
C TRP A 173 -8.64 3.17 -2.48
N LEU A 174 -8.19 3.11 -3.74
CA LEU A 174 -8.63 2.11 -4.72
C LEU A 174 -7.57 1.03 -4.98
N LEU A 175 -6.54 0.95 -4.14
CA LEU A 175 -5.61 -0.18 -4.17
C LEU A 175 -6.30 -1.45 -3.65
N PRO A 176 -6.00 -2.62 -4.26
CA PRO A 176 -6.62 -3.87 -3.85
C PRO A 176 -6.23 -4.23 -2.42
N ARG A 177 -7.25 -4.60 -1.63
CA ARG A 177 -7.10 -5.07 -0.25
C ARG A 177 -7.13 -6.60 -0.22
N LYS A 178 -6.35 -7.21 0.66
CA LYS A 178 -6.44 -8.65 0.94
C LYS A 178 -7.65 -8.91 1.85
N ASN A 179 -8.31 -10.05 1.65
CA ASN A 179 -9.24 -10.55 2.64
C ASN A 179 -8.44 -11.33 3.70
N ILE A 180 -8.51 -10.91 4.96
CA ILE A 180 -7.81 -11.56 6.06
C ILE A 180 -8.75 -12.61 6.66
N SER A 181 -8.31 -13.87 6.66
CA SER A 181 -9.01 -14.95 7.36
C SER A 181 -8.46 -15.08 8.77
N TYR A 182 -9.31 -14.80 9.76
CA TYR A 182 -8.96 -14.97 11.19
C TYR A 182 -8.52 -16.40 11.51
N SER A 183 -9.15 -17.40 10.89
CA SER A 183 -8.82 -18.81 11.07
C SER A 183 -7.47 -19.19 10.48
N GLN A 184 -7.13 -18.75 9.26
CA GLN A 184 -5.81 -19.03 8.68
C GLN A 184 -4.66 -18.40 9.47
N LEU A 185 -4.87 -17.18 9.98
CA LEU A 185 -3.90 -16.54 10.87
C LEU A 185 -3.73 -17.29 12.18
N LEU A 186 -4.84 -17.81 12.73
CA LEU A 186 -4.78 -18.60 13.95
C LEU A 186 -4.04 -19.91 13.68
N ASP A 187 -4.31 -20.58 12.57
CA ASP A 187 -3.59 -21.81 12.19
C ASP A 187 -2.07 -21.55 12.12
N SER A 188 -1.65 -20.38 11.60
CA SER A 188 -0.25 -19.97 11.60
C SER A 188 0.29 -19.70 13.01
N LEU A 189 -0.49 -19.08 13.88
CA LEU A 189 -0.12 -18.81 15.28
C LEU A 189 0.08 -20.11 16.08
N ILE A 190 -0.78 -21.10 15.87
CA ILE A 190 -0.72 -22.39 16.58
C ILE A 190 0.43 -23.24 16.03
N SER A 191 0.73 -23.15 14.74
CA SER A 191 1.76 -24.00 14.11
C SER A 191 3.20 -23.63 14.47
N ASP A 192 3.42 -22.41 14.97
CA ASP A 192 4.74 -21.89 15.36
C ASP A 192 4.64 -21.22 16.76
N GLU A 193 4.64 -22.08 17.79
CA GLU A 193 4.43 -21.67 19.18
C GLU A 193 5.49 -20.66 19.69
N GLU A 194 6.73 -20.72 19.17
CA GLU A 194 7.81 -19.80 19.53
C GLU A 194 7.68 -18.43 18.83
N ALA A 195 7.10 -18.38 17.63
CA ALA A 195 7.05 -17.15 16.82
C ALA A 195 5.90 -16.19 17.22
N GLY A 196 4.85 -16.72 17.85
CA GLY A 196 3.75 -15.91 18.40
C GLY A 196 2.96 -15.10 17.36
N ILE A 197 2.15 -14.15 17.83
CA ILE A 197 1.20 -13.40 16.98
C ILE A 197 1.85 -12.43 16.00
N GLU A 198 3.15 -12.14 16.19
CA GLU A 198 3.92 -11.24 15.35
C GLU A 198 4.24 -11.85 13.98
N GLU A 199 4.58 -13.14 13.94
CA GLU A 199 4.86 -13.85 12.70
C GLU A 199 3.60 -14.00 11.83
N ALA A 200 2.45 -14.23 12.47
CA ALA A 200 1.16 -14.17 11.78
C ALA A 200 0.94 -12.80 11.12
N GLY A 201 1.39 -11.72 11.75
CA GLY A 201 1.39 -10.36 11.19
C GLY A 201 2.29 -10.21 9.96
N ASN A 202 3.50 -10.78 9.98
CA ASN A 202 4.46 -10.71 8.88
C ASN A 202 3.92 -11.30 7.56
N GLN A 203 2.99 -12.24 7.65
CA GLN A 203 2.35 -12.87 6.49
C GLN A 203 1.26 -12.01 5.82
N ILE A 204 0.73 -11.02 6.53
CA ILE A 204 -0.43 -10.24 6.08
C ILE A 204 -0.22 -8.73 6.05
N LEU A 205 0.84 -8.24 6.69
CA LEU A 205 1.30 -6.86 6.59
C LEU A 205 2.66 -6.85 5.90
N PHE A 206 2.87 -5.88 5.01
CA PHE A 206 4.18 -5.71 4.39
C PHE A 206 5.15 -4.99 5.34
N SER A 207 6.45 -5.17 5.09
CA SER A 207 7.56 -4.76 5.98
C SER A 207 7.49 -3.31 6.47
N GLN A 208 6.92 -2.40 5.68
CA GLN A 208 6.82 -1.00 6.03
C GLN A 208 5.97 -0.74 7.28
N TYR A 209 4.94 -1.55 7.52
CA TYR A 209 4.13 -1.43 8.73
C TYR A 209 5.01 -1.54 9.98
N PHE A 210 5.85 -2.57 10.03
CA PHE A 210 6.73 -2.86 11.16
C PHE A 210 7.81 -1.79 11.33
N ARG A 211 8.37 -1.28 10.24
CA ARG A 211 9.34 -0.17 10.29
C ARG A 211 8.72 1.11 10.83
N LEU A 212 7.46 1.39 10.45
CA LEU A 212 6.72 2.52 11.00
C LEU A 212 6.36 2.30 12.48
N ARG A 213 6.05 1.08 12.90
CA ARG A 213 5.86 0.71 14.32
C ARG A 213 7.12 0.99 15.14
N ASP A 214 8.28 0.59 14.65
CA ASP A 214 9.55 0.84 15.35
C ASP A 214 9.88 2.35 15.38
N ALA A 215 9.60 3.06 14.29
CA ALA A 215 9.70 4.52 14.25
C ALA A 215 8.72 5.18 15.24
N LEU A 216 7.49 4.65 15.39
CA LEU A 216 6.50 5.15 16.35
C LEU A 216 7.02 5.02 17.78
N LYS A 217 7.58 3.87 18.15
CA LYS A 217 8.21 3.65 19.47
C LYS A 217 9.29 4.69 19.74
N ARG A 218 10.19 4.90 18.77
CA ARG A 218 11.25 5.92 18.88
C ARG A 218 10.70 7.33 19.02
N TYR A 219 9.68 7.71 18.25
CA TYR A 219 9.11 9.07 18.29
C TYR A 219 8.35 9.33 19.58
N ARG A 220 7.66 8.33 20.14
CA ARG A 220 7.06 8.42 21.48
C ARG A 220 8.09 8.54 22.59
N GLU A 221 9.25 7.91 22.46
CA GLU A 221 10.34 8.11 23.42
C GLU A 221 10.88 9.56 23.35
N ILE A 222 11.02 10.11 22.14
CA ILE A 222 11.37 11.53 21.96
C ILE A 222 10.29 12.43 22.61
N GLU A 223 9.01 12.13 22.42
CA GLU A 223 7.89 12.85 23.05
C GLU A 223 7.97 12.80 24.59
N LYS A 224 8.19 11.62 25.18
CA LYS A 224 8.37 11.43 26.64
C LYS A 224 9.53 12.24 27.19
N GLN A 225 10.59 12.43 26.41
CA GLN A 225 11.77 13.25 26.77
C GLN A 225 11.54 14.77 26.58
N GLY A 226 10.32 15.19 26.25
CA GLY A 226 9.94 16.60 26.06
C GLY A 226 10.03 17.07 24.60
N GLY A 227 10.14 16.14 23.64
CA GLY A 227 10.16 16.43 22.22
C GLY A 227 11.41 17.20 21.80
N TRP A 228 11.18 18.35 21.16
CA TRP A 228 12.24 19.16 20.59
C TRP A 228 11.95 20.65 20.66
N LYS A 229 13.01 21.45 20.74
CA LYS A 229 12.91 22.90 20.76
C LYS A 229 12.69 23.46 19.35
N THR A 230 11.97 24.58 19.27
CA THR A 230 11.78 25.35 18.04
C THR A 230 13.11 25.95 17.57
N ILE A 231 13.37 25.81 16.27
CA ILE A 231 14.45 26.50 15.56
C ILE A 231 13.97 27.89 15.16
N GLU A 232 14.78 28.91 15.38
CA GLU A 232 14.46 30.28 14.96
C GLU A 232 14.35 30.40 13.44
N ILE A 233 13.25 30.99 12.97
CA ILE A 233 13.03 31.32 11.56
C ILE A 233 13.36 32.79 11.37
N HIS A 234 14.27 33.08 10.44
CA HIS A 234 14.49 34.43 9.93
C HIS A 234 13.91 34.48 8.51
N PRO A 235 12.84 35.24 8.26
CA PRO A 235 12.22 35.34 6.95
C PRO A 235 13.25 35.65 5.87
N GLU A 236 13.11 35.02 4.71
CA GLU A 236 13.99 35.18 3.53
C GLU A 236 15.45 34.74 3.69
N LYS A 237 15.92 34.43 4.90
CA LYS A 237 17.27 33.94 5.15
C LYS A 237 17.39 32.48 4.73
N LYS A 238 18.36 32.20 3.86
CA LYS A 238 18.85 30.85 3.58
C LYS A 238 20.23 30.69 4.21
N TYR A 239 20.48 29.56 4.86
CA TYR A 239 21.81 29.25 5.40
C TYR A 239 22.61 28.44 4.40
N LYS A 240 23.85 28.85 4.17
CA LYS A 240 24.82 28.18 3.28
C LYS A 240 26.02 27.66 4.09
N PRO A 241 26.80 26.71 3.54
CA PRO A 241 28.00 26.22 4.21
C PRO A 241 28.92 27.35 4.68
N ASN A 242 29.50 27.17 5.86
CA ASN A 242 30.33 28.12 6.61
C ASN A 242 29.60 29.30 7.28
N ASP A 243 28.29 29.46 7.10
CA ASP A 243 27.53 30.41 7.89
C ASP A 243 27.64 30.08 9.39
N THR A 244 27.40 31.08 10.24
CA THR A 244 27.37 30.92 11.70
C THR A 244 26.11 31.55 12.29
N GLY A 245 25.62 31.02 13.40
CA GLY A 245 24.48 31.59 14.11
C GLY A 245 23.76 30.64 15.05
N ARG A 246 22.85 31.20 15.84
CA ARG A 246 22.03 30.43 16.81
C ARG A 246 21.15 29.40 16.12
N ALA A 247 20.48 29.76 15.02
CA ALA A 247 19.65 28.85 14.24
C ALA A 247 20.43 27.64 13.73
N ILE A 248 21.70 27.80 13.33
CA ILE A 248 22.55 26.69 12.86
C ILE A 248 22.79 25.68 13.99
N ARG A 249 23.08 26.15 15.21
CA ARG A 249 23.17 25.28 16.38
C ARG A 249 21.84 24.56 16.67
N GLN A 250 20.72 25.26 16.57
CA GLN A 250 19.39 24.66 16.78
C GLN A 250 19.07 23.60 15.71
N ILE A 251 19.44 23.82 14.45
CA ILE A 251 19.31 22.83 13.37
C ILE A 251 20.19 21.62 13.66
N ARG A 252 21.43 21.82 14.12
CA ARG A 252 22.30 20.71 14.56
C ARG A 252 21.68 19.91 15.69
N ASP A 253 21.17 20.60 16.72
CA ASP A 253 20.48 19.96 17.84
C ASP A 253 19.28 19.13 17.36
N ARG A 254 18.52 19.66 16.40
CA ARG A 254 17.42 18.94 15.76
C ARG A 254 17.87 17.68 15.04
N LEU A 255 18.85 17.81 14.14
CA LEU A 255 19.34 16.73 13.31
C LEU A 255 20.04 15.64 14.15
N PHE A 256 20.54 15.97 15.34
CA PHE A 256 20.98 14.97 16.31
C PHE A 256 19.82 14.16 16.89
N ILE A 257 18.74 14.83 17.34
CA ILE A 257 17.55 14.15 17.89
C ILE A 257 16.91 13.22 16.84
N THR A 258 16.83 13.68 15.59
CA THR A 258 16.27 12.89 14.48
C THR A 258 17.22 11.85 13.90
N GLY A 259 18.47 11.77 14.38
CA GLY A 259 19.46 10.76 13.98
C GLY A 259 20.19 11.02 12.67
N ASP A 260 20.08 12.22 12.10
CA ASP A 260 20.86 12.65 10.95
C ASP A 260 22.32 12.99 11.33
N ILE A 261 22.55 13.33 12.60
CA ILE A 261 23.88 13.57 13.20
C ILE A 261 24.12 12.54 14.31
N LYS A 262 25.28 11.88 14.28
CA LYS A 262 25.66 10.87 15.30
C LYS A 262 26.16 11.49 16.60
N GLN A 263 26.92 12.58 16.52
CA GLN A 263 27.49 13.26 17.69
C GLN A 263 27.22 14.75 17.61
N ASN A 264 26.68 15.33 18.67
CA ASN A 264 26.35 16.74 18.67
C ASN A 264 27.47 17.59 19.26
N ASN A 265 28.35 18.10 18.40
CA ASN A 265 29.46 18.99 18.78
C ASN A 265 29.03 20.39 19.26
N LYS A 266 27.72 20.71 19.25
CA LYS A 266 27.12 22.00 19.67
C LYS A 266 27.64 23.24 18.94
N SER A 267 28.34 23.06 17.82
CA SER A 267 28.87 24.14 16.98
C SER A 267 27.74 25.00 16.41
N ASN A 268 27.95 26.32 16.41
CA ASN A 268 27.09 27.29 15.75
C ASN A 268 27.48 27.52 14.28
N ARG A 269 28.42 26.75 13.74
CA ARG A 269 28.91 26.85 12.36
C ARG A 269 28.31 25.76 11.49
N TYR A 270 27.97 26.12 10.26
CA TYR A 270 27.53 25.18 9.24
C TYR A 270 28.76 24.52 8.59
N ASP A 271 29.35 23.58 9.33
CA ASP A 271 30.54 22.81 8.94
C ASP A 271 30.20 21.61 8.05
N SER A 272 31.23 20.83 7.69
CA SER A 272 31.10 19.66 6.83
C SER A 272 30.22 18.55 7.41
N GLU A 273 30.22 18.37 8.73
CA GLU A 273 29.35 17.40 9.40
C GLU A 273 27.87 17.79 9.26
N LEU A 274 27.54 19.05 9.56
CA LEU A 274 26.17 19.52 9.39
C LEU A 274 25.76 19.55 7.92
N LEU A 275 26.68 19.84 7.00
CA LEU A 275 26.43 19.77 5.55
C LEU A 275 25.97 18.38 5.12
N MET A 276 26.67 17.33 5.54
CA MET A 276 26.28 15.95 5.24
C MET A 276 24.91 15.61 5.84
N ALA A 277 24.66 16.02 7.09
CA ALA A 277 23.39 15.77 7.75
C ALA A 277 22.21 16.52 7.11
N VAL A 278 22.41 17.76 6.68
CA VAL A 278 21.40 18.54 5.95
C VAL A 278 21.10 17.88 4.61
N ASN A 279 22.12 17.47 3.85
CA ASN A 279 21.90 16.76 2.59
C ASN A 279 21.14 15.44 2.82
N LYS A 280 21.49 14.67 3.87
CA LYS A 280 20.75 13.46 4.27
C LYS A 280 19.28 13.78 4.60
N TYR A 281 19.04 14.83 5.39
CA TYR A 281 17.70 15.30 5.75
C TYR A 281 16.90 15.73 4.51
N GLN A 282 17.50 16.50 3.61
CA GLN A 282 16.87 16.97 2.38
C GLN A 282 16.43 15.79 1.52
N LEU A 283 17.37 14.89 1.20
CA LEU A 283 17.11 13.73 0.36
C LEU A 283 16.02 12.82 0.95
N ARG A 284 16.14 12.47 2.25
CA ARG A 284 15.15 11.53 2.84
C ARG A 284 13.75 12.13 2.87
N ASN A 285 13.59 13.44 3.06
CA ASN A 285 12.27 14.09 3.10
C ASN A 285 11.77 14.56 1.71
N GLY A 286 12.40 14.12 0.61
CA GLY A 286 11.95 14.40 -0.76
C GLY A 286 12.31 15.81 -1.27
N TYR A 287 13.17 16.54 -0.55
CA TYR A 287 13.71 17.83 -0.99
C TYR A 287 14.90 17.64 -1.91
N LYS A 288 15.20 18.69 -2.68
CA LYS A 288 16.44 18.76 -3.45
C LYS A 288 17.62 18.94 -2.50
N SER A 289 18.66 18.13 -2.68
CA SER A 289 19.93 18.30 -1.97
C SER A 289 20.78 19.38 -2.63
N ASP A 290 20.54 20.64 -2.28
CA ASP A 290 21.33 21.80 -2.72
C ASP A 290 22.20 22.40 -1.61
N SER A 291 22.22 21.75 -0.44
CA SER A 291 22.97 22.17 0.74
C SER A 291 22.53 23.51 1.35
N LEU A 292 21.48 24.14 0.83
CA LEU A 292 20.89 25.35 1.38
C LEU A 292 19.79 25.00 2.37
N ILE A 293 19.83 25.61 3.55
CA ILE A 293 18.74 25.46 4.52
C ILE A 293 17.77 26.62 4.32
N SER A 294 16.61 26.31 3.71
CA SER A 294 15.53 27.26 3.48
C SER A 294 14.61 27.39 4.71
N GLN A 295 13.75 28.40 4.67
CA GLN A 295 12.66 28.54 5.64
C GLN A 295 11.72 27.31 5.63
N GLU A 296 11.46 26.71 4.46
CA GLU A 296 10.61 25.52 4.34
C GLU A 296 11.22 24.32 5.07
N HIS A 297 12.54 24.10 4.97
CA HIS A 297 13.23 23.05 5.73
C HIS A 297 13.09 23.27 7.24
N ILE A 298 13.24 24.52 7.71
CA ILE A 298 13.10 24.85 9.14
C ILE A 298 11.66 24.69 9.59
N GLN A 299 10.66 25.08 8.79
CA GLN A 299 9.24 24.87 9.09
C GLN A 299 8.91 23.37 9.19
N SER A 300 9.46 22.53 8.32
CA SER A 300 9.32 21.08 8.40
C SER A 300 9.98 20.55 9.68
N MET A 301 11.21 20.94 9.98
CA MET A 301 11.88 20.60 11.24
C MET A 301 11.10 21.07 12.47
N ASN A 302 10.43 22.21 12.42
CA ASN A 302 9.66 22.77 13.52
C ASN A 302 8.26 22.17 13.70
N ARG A 303 7.84 21.22 12.86
CA ARG A 303 6.59 20.48 13.09
C ARG A 303 6.61 19.85 14.50
N PRO A 304 5.54 19.99 15.30
CA PRO A 304 5.46 19.37 16.63
C PRO A 304 5.66 17.85 16.59
N ILE A 305 6.09 17.26 17.71
CA ILE A 305 6.33 15.82 17.80
C ILE A 305 5.03 15.02 17.64
N GLU A 306 3.95 15.56 18.19
CA GLU A 306 2.59 15.01 18.14
C GLU A 306 2.11 14.91 16.69
N GLU A 307 2.40 15.92 15.86
CA GLU A 307 2.08 15.93 14.43
C GLU A 307 2.90 14.87 13.65
N ARG A 308 4.14 14.60 14.07
CA ARG A 308 4.96 13.52 13.47
C ARG A 308 4.44 12.14 13.89
N ILE A 309 4.07 11.95 15.15
CA ILE A 309 3.45 10.73 15.65
C ILE A 309 2.12 10.48 14.93
N LYS A 310 1.28 11.51 14.78
CA LYS A 310 0.02 11.45 14.01
C LYS A 310 0.27 10.96 12.59
N ALA A 311 1.26 11.54 11.89
CA ALA A 311 1.62 11.11 10.55
C ALA A 311 2.09 9.64 10.51
N ILE A 312 2.90 9.19 11.48
CA ILE A 312 3.32 7.79 11.57
C ILE A 312 2.11 6.87 11.67
N VAL A 313 1.22 7.12 12.63
CA VAL A 313 0.02 6.31 12.90
C VAL A 313 -0.92 6.26 11.70
N VAL A 314 -1.17 7.42 11.05
CA VAL A 314 -1.97 7.51 9.81
C VAL A 314 -1.38 6.62 8.71
N ASN A 315 -0.05 6.58 8.56
CA ASN A 315 0.58 5.77 7.52
C ASN A 315 0.69 4.30 7.92
N MET A 316 0.77 3.95 9.20
CA MET A 316 0.58 2.58 9.67
C MET A 316 -0.82 2.07 9.32
N GLU A 317 -1.86 2.89 9.50
CA GLU A 317 -3.23 2.54 9.10
C GLU A 317 -3.33 2.31 7.59
N ARG A 318 -2.72 3.17 6.77
CA ARG A 318 -2.64 2.95 5.30
C ARG A 318 -1.94 1.65 4.95
N CYS A 319 -0.94 1.24 5.73
CA CYS A 319 -0.26 -0.02 5.49
C CYS A 319 -1.18 -1.24 5.67
N ARG A 320 -2.13 -1.19 6.62
CA ARG A 320 -3.14 -2.25 6.84
C ARG A 320 -4.07 -2.46 5.65
N TRP A 321 -4.18 -1.45 4.77
CA TRP A 321 -5.06 -1.51 3.61
C TRP A 321 -4.37 -2.09 2.37
N LEU A 322 -3.07 -2.39 2.42
CA LEU A 322 -2.35 -2.97 1.29
C LEU A 322 -2.32 -4.49 1.38
N SER A 323 -2.57 -5.16 0.25
CA SER A 323 -2.21 -6.58 0.16
C SER A 323 -0.68 -6.73 0.12
N PRO A 324 -0.07 -7.63 0.92
CA PRO A 324 1.33 -7.98 0.78
C PRO A 324 1.70 -8.49 -0.62
N ASP A 325 0.73 -9.05 -1.35
CA ASP A 325 0.93 -9.56 -2.72
C ASP A 325 1.43 -8.48 -3.70
N ILE A 326 1.21 -7.22 -3.36
CA ILE A 326 1.75 -6.06 -4.09
C ILE A 326 3.29 -6.12 -4.15
N PHE A 327 3.93 -6.66 -3.11
CA PHE A 327 5.38 -6.69 -2.95
C PHE A 327 6.00 -8.07 -3.20
N THR A 328 5.19 -9.11 -3.49
CA THR A 328 5.69 -10.47 -3.77
C THR A 328 5.86 -10.75 -5.27
N SER A 329 5.42 -9.84 -6.13
CA SER A 329 5.62 -9.95 -7.57
C SER A 329 7.11 -9.83 -7.91
N ARG A 330 7.61 -10.70 -8.81
CA ARG A 330 9.00 -10.68 -9.30
C ARG A 330 9.44 -9.28 -9.71
N GLU A 331 8.56 -8.55 -10.40
CA GLU A 331 8.80 -7.16 -10.77
C GLU A 331 7.52 -6.34 -10.61
N PHE A 332 7.65 -5.08 -10.20
CA PHE A 332 6.53 -4.13 -10.07
C PHE A 332 7.05 -2.69 -10.04
N ILE A 333 6.17 -1.73 -10.37
CA ILE A 333 6.45 -0.29 -10.22
C ILE A 333 5.62 0.25 -9.08
N PHE A 334 6.26 0.97 -8.17
CA PHE A 334 5.61 1.70 -7.08
C PHE A 334 5.83 3.20 -7.24
N VAL A 335 4.75 3.97 -7.14
CA VAL A 335 4.78 5.44 -7.09
C VAL A 335 4.22 5.87 -5.75
N ASN A 336 5.01 6.63 -4.99
CA ASN A 336 4.51 7.29 -3.79
C ASN A 336 4.23 8.76 -4.09
N ILE A 337 2.95 9.13 -4.10
CA ILE A 337 2.51 10.47 -4.53
C ILE A 337 3.15 11.60 -3.70
N PRO A 338 3.10 11.60 -2.35
CA PRO A 338 3.68 12.68 -1.53
C PRO A 338 5.19 12.80 -1.62
N SER A 339 5.92 11.70 -1.86
CA SER A 339 7.38 11.76 -2.02
C SER A 339 7.78 12.20 -3.42
N TYR A 340 6.84 12.19 -4.37
CA TYR A 340 7.10 12.42 -5.79
C TYR A 340 8.18 11.49 -6.36
N GLU A 341 8.17 10.23 -5.94
CA GLU A 341 9.14 9.23 -6.38
C GLU A 341 8.47 8.01 -7.01
N LEU A 342 9.15 7.46 -8.01
CA LEU A 342 8.84 6.19 -8.67
C LEU A 342 10.02 5.25 -8.50
N SER A 343 9.73 4.02 -8.07
CA SER A 343 10.70 2.93 -8.03
C SER A 343 10.19 1.76 -8.86
N PHE A 344 11.08 1.20 -9.68
CA PHE A 344 10.86 -0.08 -10.36
C PHE A 344 11.69 -1.14 -9.65
N ILE A 345 10.99 -2.11 -9.07
CA ILE A 345 11.57 -3.21 -8.31
C ILE A 345 11.58 -4.43 -9.22
N ARG A 346 12.69 -5.16 -9.24
CA ARG A 346 12.84 -6.46 -9.91
C ARG A 346 13.73 -7.36 -9.04
N ASP A 347 13.28 -8.60 -8.84
CA ASP A 347 13.99 -9.60 -8.06
C ASP A 347 14.40 -9.03 -6.68
N GLU A 348 13.42 -8.38 -6.01
CA GLU A 348 13.51 -7.73 -4.69
C GLU A 348 14.50 -6.55 -4.60
N LYS A 349 15.05 -6.11 -5.73
CA LYS A 349 16.00 -4.98 -5.79
C LYS A 349 15.39 -3.80 -6.53
N VAL A 350 15.77 -2.60 -6.11
CA VAL A 350 15.45 -1.37 -6.87
C VAL A 350 16.31 -1.36 -8.14
N GLU A 351 15.72 -1.79 -9.25
CA GLU A 351 16.34 -1.81 -10.59
C GLU A 351 16.40 -0.39 -11.17
N PHE A 352 15.43 0.46 -10.84
CA PHE A 352 15.38 1.84 -11.30
C PHE A 352 14.61 2.75 -10.35
N HIS A 353 15.01 4.02 -10.31
CA HIS A 353 14.37 5.06 -9.50
C HIS A 353 14.38 6.42 -10.22
N SER A 354 13.28 7.17 -10.09
CA SER A 354 13.12 8.49 -10.69
C SER A 354 12.11 9.35 -9.94
N SER A 355 12.42 10.64 -9.82
CA SER A 355 11.43 11.63 -9.43
C SER A 355 10.31 11.75 -10.47
N VAL A 356 9.13 12.11 -9.98
CA VAL A 356 7.92 12.29 -10.78
C VAL A 356 7.25 13.64 -10.55
N VAL A 357 6.37 14.03 -11.47
CA VAL A 357 5.40 15.12 -11.31
C VAL A 357 4.00 14.50 -11.33
N VAL A 358 3.20 14.83 -10.32
CA VAL A 358 1.86 14.29 -10.09
C VAL A 358 0.79 15.36 -10.26
N GLY A 359 -0.48 14.98 -10.13
CA GLY A 359 -1.62 15.87 -10.29
C GLY A 359 -1.64 17.04 -9.31
N LYS A 360 -2.16 18.20 -9.73
CA LYS A 360 -2.51 19.30 -8.80
C LYS A 360 -3.69 18.91 -7.90
N SER A 361 -3.94 19.69 -6.84
CA SER A 361 -5.03 19.39 -5.87
C SER A 361 -6.43 19.30 -6.50
N MET A 362 -6.71 20.01 -7.61
CA MET A 362 -8.00 19.93 -8.32
C MET A 362 -8.10 18.78 -9.32
N SER A 363 -6.98 18.17 -9.70
CA SER A 363 -6.92 17.02 -10.62
C SER A 363 -5.91 16.02 -10.07
N ARG A 364 -6.21 15.50 -8.89
CA ARG A 364 -5.33 14.67 -8.07
C ARG A 364 -4.99 13.39 -8.81
N THR A 365 -3.74 12.94 -8.68
CA THR A 365 -3.41 11.57 -9.08
C THR A 365 -4.14 10.61 -8.13
N VAL A 366 -4.87 9.66 -8.72
CA VAL A 366 -5.68 8.67 -7.99
C VAL A 366 -4.78 7.61 -7.35
N ILE A 367 -5.15 7.13 -6.16
CA ILE A 367 -4.52 6.00 -5.48
C ILE A 367 -5.13 4.71 -6.04
N PHE A 368 -4.41 3.98 -6.88
CA PHE A 368 -4.93 2.75 -7.49
C PHE A 368 -3.82 1.82 -7.99
N GLY A 369 -4.22 0.61 -8.38
CA GLY A 369 -3.36 -0.41 -8.98
C GLY A 369 -3.73 -0.72 -10.43
N GLY A 370 -2.74 -0.98 -11.27
CA GLY A 370 -2.91 -1.37 -12.67
C GLY A 370 -1.87 -2.37 -13.13
N LYS A 371 -1.95 -2.82 -14.39
CA LYS A 371 -0.95 -3.71 -14.99
C LYS A 371 -0.44 -3.12 -16.30
N MET A 372 0.81 -2.67 -16.30
CA MET A 372 1.48 -2.15 -17.48
C MET A 372 1.56 -3.23 -18.55
N SER A 373 1.04 -2.91 -19.72
CA SER A 373 0.86 -3.86 -20.81
C SER A 373 1.76 -3.53 -22.01
N TYR A 374 2.08 -2.26 -22.25
CA TYR A 374 2.93 -1.84 -23.36
C TYR A 374 3.52 -0.45 -23.15
N ILE A 375 4.59 -0.15 -23.89
CA ILE A 375 5.24 1.16 -23.98
C ILE A 375 4.99 1.74 -25.37
N VAL A 376 4.73 3.03 -25.47
CA VAL A 376 4.53 3.76 -26.72
C VAL A 376 5.66 4.78 -26.88
N PHE A 377 6.45 4.62 -27.94
CA PHE A 377 7.51 5.54 -28.33
C PHE A 377 7.01 6.49 -29.42
N SER A 378 7.51 7.73 -29.42
CA SER A 378 7.02 8.80 -30.31
C SER A 378 5.47 8.91 -30.29
N PRO A 379 4.84 9.04 -29.10
CA PRO A 379 3.40 8.93 -28.98
C PRO A 379 2.67 10.11 -29.65
N TYR A 380 1.49 9.82 -30.23
CA TYR A 380 0.48 10.87 -30.37
C TYR A 380 -0.11 11.19 -29.00
N TRP A 381 -0.46 12.45 -28.76
CA TRP A 381 -1.29 12.82 -27.62
C TRP A 381 -2.68 13.15 -28.10
N ASN A 382 -3.65 12.27 -27.86
CA ASN A 382 -5.06 12.60 -28.05
C ASN A 382 -5.53 13.38 -26.82
N LEU A 383 -6.03 14.61 -27.03
CA LEU A 383 -6.36 15.51 -25.94
C LEU A 383 -7.71 15.12 -25.33
N PRO A 384 -7.83 15.03 -23.99
CA PRO A 384 -9.13 14.93 -23.32
C PRO A 384 -10.04 16.09 -23.70
N GLU A 385 -11.35 15.83 -23.75
CA GLU A 385 -12.37 16.83 -24.13
C GLU A 385 -12.29 18.10 -23.27
N SER A 386 -12.07 17.95 -21.96
CA SER A 386 -11.89 19.10 -21.07
C SER A 386 -10.72 20.00 -21.47
N ILE A 387 -9.58 19.44 -21.88
CA ILE A 387 -8.43 20.24 -22.35
C ILE A 387 -8.75 20.89 -23.69
N ILE A 388 -9.51 20.21 -24.56
CA ILE A 388 -9.95 20.79 -25.83
C ILE A 388 -10.83 22.02 -25.55
N ASP A 389 -11.76 21.93 -24.60
CA ASP A 389 -12.72 22.97 -24.28
C ASP A 389 -12.09 24.14 -23.49
N ASP A 390 -11.29 23.83 -22.48
CA ASP A 390 -10.76 24.82 -21.54
C ASP A 390 -9.49 25.52 -22.05
N GLU A 391 -8.69 24.85 -22.89
CA GLU A 391 -7.38 25.36 -23.32
C GLU A 391 -7.31 25.56 -24.85
N VAL A 392 -7.69 24.55 -25.64
CA VAL A 392 -7.48 24.56 -27.09
C VAL A 392 -8.46 25.47 -27.82
N LYS A 393 -9.76 25.37 -27.56
CA LYS A 393 -10.79 26.20 -28.20
C LYS A 393 -10.55 27.70 -27.95
N PRO A 394 -10.29 28.15 -26.70
CA PRO A 394 -9.86 29.53 -26.44
C PRO A 394 -8.57 29.90 -27.18
N GLY A 395 -7.59 29.00 -27.23
CA GLY A 395 -6.34 29.20 -27.97
C GLY A 395 -6.55 29.43 -29.47
N ILE A 396 -7.44 28.66 -30.10
CA ILE A 396 -7.80 28.80 -31.53
C ILE A 396 -8.57 30.11 -31.77
N ALA A 397 -9.49 30.48 -30.87
CA ALA A 397 -10.24 31.73 -30.97
C ALA A 397 -9.31 32.95 -30.96
N ASN A 398 -8.25 32.90 -30.15
CA ASN A 398 -7.25 33.96 -30.05
C ASN A 398 -6.21 33.91 -31.19
N ASN A 399 -5.88 32.73 -31.72
CA ASN A 399 -4.90 32.56 -32.79
C ASN A 399 -5.32 31.46 -33.78
N LYS A 400 -5.66 31.85 -35.01
CA LYS A 400 -6.05 30.90 -36.07
C LYS A 400 -4.97 29.86 -36.41
N ASN A 401 -3.70 30.15 -36.15
CA ASN A 401 -2.57 29.23 -36.36
C ASN A 401 -2.23 28.40 -35.10
N TYR A 402 -3.04 28.45 -34.05
CA TYR A 402 -2.78 27.81 -32.75
C TYR A 402 -2.38 26.34 -32.90
N LEU A 403 -3.20 25.54 -33.59
CA LEU A 403 -2.95 24.10 -33.77
C LEU A 403 -1.60 23.85 -34.44
N LYS A 404 -1.32 24.54 -35.56
CA LYS A 404 -0.04 24.40 -36.28
C LYS A 404 1.15 24.80 -35.40
N SER A 405 1.05 25.90 -34.64
CA SER A 405 2.13 26.36 -33.75
C SER A 405 2.41 25.40 -32.58
N HIS A 406 1.41 24.61 -32.18
CA HIS A 406 1.52 23.60 -31.11
C HIS A 406 1.74 22.18 -31.65
N ASN A 407 1.95 22.02 -32.96
CA ASN A 407 2.09 20.73 -33.63
C ASN A 407 0.87 19.81 -33.41
N MET A 408 -0.33 20.39 -33.52
CA MET A 408 -1.61 19.73 -33.33
C MET A 408 -2.43 19.72 -34.61
N GLU A 409 -3.34 18.77 -34.72
CA GLU A 409 -4.29 18.65 -35.82
C GLU A 409 -5.64 18.13 -35.33
N TRP A 410 -6.67 18.37 -36.15
CA TRP A 410 -7.96 17.69 -36.00
C TRP A 410 -7.84 16.25 -36.49
N ASN A 411 -8.42 15.33 -35.73
CA ASN A 411 -8.45 13.91 -36.03
C ASN A 411 -9.83 13.37 -35.66
N ASN A 412 -10.72 13.19 -36.65
CA ASN A 412 -12.07 12.63 -36.49
C ASN A 412 -12.89 13.30 -35.36
N GLY A 413 -12.93 14.63 -35.34
CA GLY A 413 -13.68 15.41 -34.33
C GLY A 413 -12.96 15.61 -33.00
N GLN A 414 -11.79 15.02 -32.81
CA GLN A 414 -10.90 15.24 -31.66
C GLN A 414 -9.67 16.06 -32.08
N VAL A 415 -8.94 16.62 -31.10
CA VAL A 415 -7.63 17.25 -31.33
C VAL A 415 -6.55 16.30 -30.83
N ARG A 416 -5.50 16.13 -31.63
CA ARG A 416 -4.29 15.42 -31.19
C ARG A 416 -3.04 16.25 -31.43
N GLN A 417 -2.07 16.12 -30.53
CA GLN A 417 -0.71 16.60 -30.73
C GLN A 417 0.13 15.50 -31.39
N LEU A 418 0.84 15.88 -32.45
CA LEU A 418 1.70 15.00 -33.23
C LEU A 418 2.99 14.65 -32.44
N PRO A 419 3.64 13.51 -32.75
CA PRO A 419 4.91 13.14 -32.15
C PRO A 419 6.00 14.21 -32.37
N GLY A 420 6.86 14.40 -31.36
CA GLY A 420 8.02 15.29 -31.47
C GLY A 420 8.49 15.83 -30.13
N LYS A 421 9.63 16.54 -30.14
CA LYS A 421 10.30 17.07 -28.93
C LYS A 421 9.45 18.03 -28.08
N ARG A 422 8.41 18.63 -28.66
CA ARG A 422 7.47 19.54 -27.98
C ARG A 422 6.14 18.87 -27.60
N ASN A 423 6.00 17.57 -27.87
CA ASN A 423 4.80 16.84 -27.48
C ASN A 423 4.70 16.83 -25.94
N SER A 424 3.53 17.10 -25.39
CA SER A 424 3.32 17.21 -23.94
C SER A 424 3.52 15.88 -23.20
N LEU A 425 3.40 14.75 -23.91
CA LEU A 425 3.72 13.40 -23.43
C LEU A 425 5.21 13.04 -23.57
N GLY A 426 6.04 13.96 -24.05
CA GLY A 426 7.45 13.72 -24.36
C GLY A 426 7.63 12.66 -25.44
N LEU A 427 8.70 11.86 -25.32
CA LEU A 427 9.09 10.89 -26.34
C LEU A 427 8.66 9.44 -26.03
N VAL A 428 8.13 9.19 -24.83
CA VAL A 428 7.70 7.85 -24.40
C VAL A 428 6.53 7.92 -23.40
N LYS A 429 5.59 6.99 -23.53
CA LYS A 429 4.42 6.79 -22.67
C LYS A 429 4.32 5.33 -22.25
N PHE A 430 3.97 5.07 -20.99
CA PHE A 430 3.85 3.72 -20.42
C PHE A 430 2.40 3.43 -20.07
N MET A 431 1.86 2.35 -20.67
CA MET A 431 0.42 2.10 -20.67
C MET A 431 0.04 0.95 -19.76
N PHE A 432 -0.80 1.26 -18.77
CA PHE A 432 -1.49 0.31 -17.90
C PHE A 432 -2.99 0.61 -17.95
N PRO A 433 -3.73 0.08 -18.95
CA PRO A 433 -5.15 0.39 -19.13
C PRO A 433 -5.97 0.25 -17.84
N ASN A 434 -6.72 1.29 -17.49
CA ASN A 434 -7.49 1.40 -16.25
C ASN A 434 -8.68 2.35 -16.46
N SER A 435 -9.63 2.35 -15.53
CA SER A 435 -10.86 3.16 -15.61
C SER A 435 -10.67 4.66 -15.34
N ASN A 436 -9.47 5.10 -14.95
CA ASN A 436 -9.15 6.49 -14.62
C ASN A 436 -8.33 7.19 -15.71
N ASP A 437 -8.05 6.53 -16.85
CA ASP A 437 -7.21 7.03 -17.95
C ASP A 437 -5.82 7.54 -17.52
N ILE A 438 -5.30 7.06 -16.40
CA ILE A 438 -3.98 7.44 -15.89
C ILE A 438 -2.90 6.58 -16.54
N TYR A 439 -1.78 7.20 -16.90
CA TYR A 439 -0.58 6.54 -17.42
C TYR A 439 0.68 7.29 -16.99
N PHE A 440 1.85 6.68 -17.21
CA PHE A 440 3.14 7.35 -17.04
C PHE A 440 3.62 7.88 -18.37
N HIS A 441 4.32 9.01 -18.37
CA HIS A 441 4.87 9.55 -19.60
C HIS A 441 6.07 10.47 -19.36
N ASP A 442 6.83 10.69 -20.42
CA ASP A 442 7.89 11.70 -20.48
C ASP A 442 7.30 13.12 -20.56
N THR A 443 8.14 14.16 -20.49
CA THR A 443 7.69 15.53 -20.67
C THR A 443 8.80 16.45 -21.17
N PRO A 444 8.50 17.42 -22.05
CA PRO A 444 9.47 18.45 -22.43
C PRO A 444 9.77 19.40 -21.26
N SER A 445 8.88 19.49 -20.26
CA SER A 445 9.02 20.39 -19.11
C SER A 445 9.94 19.83 -18.01
N LYS A 446 11.17 19.45 -18.36
CA LYS A 446 12.16 18.86 -17.43
C LYS A 446 12.51 19.76 -16.24
N GLY A 447 12.32 21.08 -16.37
CA GLY A 447 12.52 22.02 -15.26
C GLY A 447 11.65 21.73 -14.03
N LEU A 448 10.44 21.17 -14.22
CA LEU A 448 9.49 20.91 -13.13
C LEU A 448 9.99 19.88 -12.11
N PHE A 449 10.91 18.99 -12.50
CA PHE A 449 11.50 18.01 -11.59
C PHE A 449 12.48 18.64 -10.59
N LYS A 450 12.86 19.91 -10.79
CA LYS A 450 13.71 20.67 -9.87
C LYS A 450 12.92 21.41 -8.78
N GLU A 451 11.59 21.43 -8.88
CA GLU A 451 10.71 22.07 -7.90
C GLU A 451 10.53 21.18 -6.65
N GLU A 452 10.41 21.81 -5.48
CA GLU A 452 10.11 21.11 -4.23
C GLU A 452 8.66 20.58 -4.22
N ASN A 453 7.69 21.39 -4.70
CA ASN A 453 6.32 20.96 -4.93
C ASN A 453 6.13 20.55 -6.39
N ARG A 454 5.90 19.26 -6.65
CA ARG A 454 5.77 18.68 -8.01
C ARG A 454 4.34 18.26 -8.36
N ALA A 455 3.33 18.91 -7.78
CA ALA A 455 1.91 18.69 -8.07
C ALA A 455 1.39 19.61 -9.20
N PHE A 456 1.84 19.41 -10.43
CA PHE A 456 1.53 20.29 -11.58
C PHE A 456 0.71 19.64 -12.71
N SER A 457 0.49 18.33 -12.68
CA SER A 457 -0.15 17.61 -13.78
C SER A 457 -1.68 17.65 -13.72
N HIS A 458 -2.31 17.17 -14.79
CA HIS A 458 -3.76 16.95 -14.87
C HIS A 458 -4.19 15.53 -14.41
N GLY A 459 -3.37 14.89 -13.57
CA GLY A 459 -3.66 13.58 -12.96
C GLY A 459 -2.69 12.47 -13.37
N CYS A 460 -2.19 12.48 -14.62
CA CYS A 460 -1.15 11.57 -15.09
C CYS A 460 0.20 11.81 -14.41
N VAL A 461 1.09 10.81 -14.41
CA VAL A 461 2.40 10.91 -13.74
C VAL A 461 3.50 11.13 -14.78
N ARG A 462 4.20 12.26 -14.69
CA ARG A 462 5.36 12.54 -15.55
C ARG A 462 6.62 11.98 -14.89
N VAL A 463 7.48 11.32 -15.66
CA VAL A 463 8.71 10.68 -15.15
C VAL A 463 9.93 11.44 -15.65
N ASP A 464 10.85 11.81 -14.76
CA ASP A 464 12.06 12.57 -15.13
C ASP A 464 12.97 11.74 -16.04
N LYS A 465 13.31 10.53 -15.59
CA LYS A 465 14.18 9.59 -16.30
C LYS A 465 13.37 8.58 -17.12
N ALA A 466 12.40 9.08 -17.90
CA ALA A 466 11.47 8.23 -18.65
C ALA A 466 12.18 7.34 -19.68
N ARG A 467 13.25 7.82 -20.31
CA ARG A 467 14.06 7.00 -21.23
C ARG A 467 14.67 5.80 -20.51
N GLU A 468 15.30 6.05 -19.37
CA GLU A 468 15.96 5.05 -18.55
C GLU A 468 14.95 4.04 -17.99
N LEU A 469 13.74 4.48 -17.61
CA LEU A 469 12.65 3.59 -17.22
C LEU A 469 12.30 2.61 -18.35
N ALA A 470 12.20 3.09 -19.59
CA ALA A 470 11.92 2.23 -20.75
C ALA A 470 13.04 1.21 -20.99
N ILE A 471 14.30 1.62 -20.83
CA ILE A 471 15.46 0.73 -20.92
C ILE A 471 15.40 -0.35 -19.82
N SER A 472 15.16 0.03 -18.57
CA SER A 472 15.08 -0.92 -17.45
C SER A 472 13.95 -1.93 -17.61
N ILE A 473 12.76 -1.48 -18.04
CA ILE A 473 11.61 -2.36 -18.30
C ILE A 473 11.93 -3.37 -19.41
N LEU A 474 12.47 -2.89 -20.54
CA LEU A 474 12.71 -3.73 -21.73
C LEU A 474 14.03 -4.51 -21.71
N LYS A 475 14.85 -4.38 -20.65
CA LYS A 475 16.19 -4.97 -20.52
C LYS A 475 16.24 -6.48 -20.78
N GLU A 476 15.20 -7.24 -20.43
CA GLU A 476 15.13 -8.70 -20.65
C GLU A 476 14.58 -9.08 -22.05
N ASP A 477 14.01 -8.13 -22.80
CA ASP A 477 13.56 -8.36 -24.18
C ASP A 477 14.68 -8.08 -25.17
N LYS A 478 15.34 -9.15 -25.64
CA LYS A 478 16.43 -9.10 -26.64
C LYS A 478 16.06 -8.37 -27.94
N LYS A 479 14.77 -8.16 -28.23
CA LYS A 479 14.31 -7.41 -29.40
C LYS A 479 14.46 -5.90 -29.23
N TRP A 480 14.66 -5.40 -28.01
CA TRP A 480 14.74 -3.98 -27.68
C TRP A 480 16.11 -3.64 -27.11
N THR A 481 17.07 -3.33 -27.99
CA THR A 481 18.35 -2.75 -27.57
C THR A 481 18.17 -1.27 -27.21
N VAL A 482 19.14 -0.70 -26.50
CA VAL A 482 19.13 0.73 -26.14
C VAL A 482 19.06 1.61 -27.39
N GLU A 483 19.82 1.27 -28.44
CA GLU A 483 19.84 1.99 -29.71
C GLU A 483 18.46 1.95 -30.38
N LYS A 484 17.81 0.79 -30.38
CA LYS A 484 16.47 0.65 -30.96
C LYS A 484 15.41 1.43 -30.19
N ILE A 485 15.54 1.52 -28.85
CA ILE A 485 14.69 2.35 -28.01
C ILE A 485 14.87 3.84 -28.38
N ASP A 486 16.12 4.29 -28.49
CA ASP A 486 16.44 5.66 -28.87
C ASP A 486 15.93 6.02 -30.27
N ASP A 487 16.10 5.12 -31.23
CA ASP A 487 15.56 5.26 -32.58
C ASP A 487 14.04 5.33 -32.57
N ALA A 488 13.37 4.49 -31.75
CA ALA A 488 11.92 4.51 -31.63
C ALA A 488 11.41 5.82 -31.01
N MET A 489 12.10 6.32 -29.97
CA MET A 489 11.78 7.60 -29.30
C MET A 489 11.93 8.81 -30.23
N ASN A 490 12.85 8.75 -31.19
CA ASN A 490 13.16 9.88 -32.08
C ASN A 490 12.64 9.73 -33.51
N SER A 491 11.98 8.62 -33.86
CA SER A 491 11.55 8.34 -35.24
C SER A 491 10.46 9.25 -35.79
N GLY A 492 9.76 10.00 -34.93
CA GLY A 492 8.61 10.83 -35.33
C GLY A 492 7.38 10.02 -35.77
N LYS A 493 7.45 8.68 -35.67
CA LYS A 493 6.37 7.74 -35.95
C LYS A 493 6.14 6.89 -34.72
N GLU A 494 4.88 6.81 -34.30
CA GLU A 494 4.51 6.03 -33.14
C GLU A 494 4.92 4.55 -33.29
N LYS A 495 5.54 4.00 -32.24
CA LYS A 495 5.92 2.59 -32.17
C LYS A 495 5.52 2.01 -30.82
N ILE A 496 4.92 0.82 -30.84
CA ILE A 496 4.45 0.14 -29.63
C ILE A 496 5.38 -1.03 -29.30
N ALA A 497 5.82 -1.09 -28.04
CA ALA A 497 6.53 -2.21 -27.44
C ALA A 497 5.61 -2.93 -26.46
N SER A 498 5.00 -4.03 -26.89
CA SER A 498 4.15 -4.86 -26.02
C SER A 498 4.99 -5.65 -25.02
N LEU A 499 4.60 -5.65 -23.75
CA LEU A 499 5.26 -6.43 -22.71
C LEU A 499 4.73 -7.86 -22.71
N LYS A 500 5.64 -8.84 -22.72
CA LYS A 500 5.28 -10.27 -22.64
C LYS A 500 4.60 -10.59 -21.30
N ASN A 501 5.19 -10.11 -20.22
CA ASN A 501 4.64 -10.18 -18.87
C ASN A 501 4.18 -8.78 -18.48
N LYS A 502 2.95 -8.66 -18.02
CA LYS A 502 2.44 -7.37 -17.56
C LYS A 502 3.08 -7.03 -16.21
N ILE A 503 3.55 -5.80 -16.07
CA ILE A 503 4.19 -5.32 -14.83
C ILE A 503 3.13 -4.66 -13.94
N PRO A 504 2.89 -5.14 -12.72
CA PRO A 504 2.04 -4.44 -11.76
C PRO A 504 2.53 -3.02 -11.51
N VAL A 505 1.59 -2.08 -11.46
CA VAL A 505 1.82 -0.68 -11.15
C VAL A 505 0.96 -0.33 -9.95
N HIS A 506 1.58 0.23 -8.91
CA HIS A 506 0.93 0.59 -7.66
C HIS A 506 1.19 2.06 -7.36
N ILE A 507 0.13 2.86 -7.26
CA ILE A 507 0.22 4.27 -6.91
C ILE A 507 -0.33 4.44 -5.50
N GLY A 508 0.56 4.68 -4.54
CA GLY A 508 0.25 4.86 -3.12
C GLY A 508 0.33 6.32 -2.67
N TYR A 509 -0.14 6.57 -1.44
CA TYR A 509 -0.07 7.88 -0.81
C TYR A 509 0.43 7.73 0.62
N PHE A 510 1.75 7.83 0.80
CA PHE A 510 2.41 7.73 2.10
C PHE A 510 3.16 9.01 2.42
N THR A 511 2.74 9.69 3.48
CA THR A 511 3.36 10.93 3.99
C THR A 511 4.41 10.66 5.07
N ALA A 512 4.50 9.43 5.56
CA ALA A 512 5.56 8.95 6.43
C ALA A 512 6.06 7.60 5.90
N TRP A 513 7.39 7.45 5.80
CA TRP A 513 8.02 6.22 5.29
C TRP A 513 9.36 5.97 5.98
N ALA A 514 9.53 4.83 6.63
CA ALA A 514 10.81 4.39 7.17
C ALA A 514 11.60 3.53 6.17
N ASP A 515 12.91 3.74 6.09
CA ASP A 515 13.82 2.89 5.32
C ASP A 515 14.28 1.66 6.11
N ASP A 516 15.16 0.85 5.52
CA ASP A 516 15.70 -0.38 6.11
C ASP A 516 16.55 -0.12 7.37
N GLU A 517 17.08 1.10 7.54
CA GLU A 517 17.83 1.51 8.73
C GLU A 517 16.92 2.07 9.84
N GLY A 518 15.60 2.07 9.62
CA GLY A 518 14.61 2.66 10.54
C GLY A 518 14.61 4.20 10.54
N VAL A 519 15.27 4.84 9.57
CA VAL A 519 15.23 6.29 9.40
C VAL A 519 13.92 6.66 8.72
N ILE A 520 13.12 7.45 9.41
CA ILE A 520 11.81 7.88 8.91
C ILE A 520 11.89 9.15 8.09
N SER A 521 11.30 9.14 6.92
CA SER A 521 11.02 10.27 6.06
C SER A 521 9.61 10.80 6.31
N PHE A 522 9.46 12.12 6.23
CA PHE A 522 8.15 12.76 6.22
C PHE A 522 8.01 13.66 4.99
N TYR A 523 6.95 13.40 4.24
CA TYR A 523 6.60 14.13 3.03
C TYR A 523 5.42 15.08 3.30
N LYS A 524 5.28 16.09 2.45
CA LYS A 524 4.17 17.04 2.55
C LYS A 524 2.85 16.35 2.19
N ASP A 525 1.81 16.57 2.99
CA ASP A 525 0.46 16.08 2.69
C ASP A 525 -0.22 16.95 1.63
N ILE A 526 0.23 16.81 0.38
CA ILE A 526 -0.12 17.70 -0.74
C ILE A 526 -1.61 17.67 -1.14
N TYR A 527 -2.35 16.64 -0.74
CA TYR A 527 -3.79 16.47 -0.98
C TYR A 527 -4.62 16.49 0.32
N GLU A 528 -4.02 16.87 1.47
CA GLU A 528 -4.73 17.04 2.75
C GLU A 528 -5.53 15.77 3.15
N ARG A 529 -4.89 14.60 3.02
CA ARG A 529 -5.50 13.29 3.30
C ARG A 529 -5.21 12.78 4.71
N ASP A 530 -4.16 13.27 5.37
CA ASP A 530 -3.74 12.79 6.68
C ASP A 530 -4.76 13.18 7.75
N ASP A 531 -5.17 14.44 7.81
CA ASP A 531 -6.12 14.93 8.81
C ASP A 531 -7.50 14.28 8.70
N ARG A 532 -7.94 13.94 7.49
CA ARG A 532 -9.20 13.21 7.27
C ARG A 532 -9.16 11.82 7.89
N LEU A 533 -8.04 11.11 7.75
CA LEU A 533 -7.89 9.78 8.35
C LEU A 533 -7.63 9.88 9.85
N ALA A 534 -6.82 10.85 10.28
CA ALA A 534 -6.56 11.12 11.68
C ALA A 534 -7.86 11.40 12.45
N ALA A 535 -8.79 12.17 11.87
CA ALA A 535 -10.09 12.40 12.47
C ALA A 535 -10.84 11.09 12.78
N LEU A 536 -10.78 10.08 11.91
CA LEU A 536 -11.41 8.77 12.15
C LEU A 536 -10.64 7.92 13.17
N LEU A 537 -9.32 8.08 13.26
CA LEU A 537 -8.46 7.30 14.17
C LEU A 537 -8.48 7.82 15.61
N PHE A 538 -8.52 9.16 15.77
CA PHE A 538 -8.35 9.82 17.06
C PHE A 538 -9.65 10.38 17.64
N HIS A 539 -10.69 10.64 16.83
CA HIS A 539 -12.01 10.90 17.40
C HIS A 539 -12.71 9.59 17.71
N LYS A 540 -12.77 9.27 19.01
CA LYS A 540 -13.78 8.37 19.55
C LYS A 540 -15.12 9.11 19.58
N GLY A 541 -16.10 8.56 18.84
CA GLY A 541 -17.51 8.69 19.22
C GLY A 541 -17.79 7.93 20.50
#